data_AF-A0A523DDM4-F1
#
_entry.id   AF-A0A523DDM4-F1
#
_cell.length_a   1.000
_cell.length_b   1.000
_cell.length_c   1.000
_cell.angle_alpha   90.00
_cell.angle_beta   90.00
_cell.angle_gamma   90.00
#
_symmetry.space_group_name_H-M   'P 1'
#
loop_
_entity.id
_entity.type
_entity.pdbx_description
1 polymer ?
#
loop_
_entity_poly.entity_id
_entity_poly.type
_entity_poly.pdbx_seq_one_letter_code
_entity_poly.pdbx_strand_id
1 'polypeptide(L)'
;MRTRLTHLGVVGLLLILGAGVASAEVMRWQVGGEMREAIVYVPAASRGGERVPLVLSFHGYGDNMQNFQHTKVHVAWPDAIVVYFQGLETRGGLPVWQVERGGGDPDLKLVDVALASLREMYNVDDDRIYAAGFSNGGMFAYLLWAERPGVFAA
;
A
#
# COMPACT_ATOMS: atom_id res chain seq x y z
N MET A 1 44.81 -9.25 48.43
CA MET A 1 44.39 -8.02 47.72
C MET A 1 43.02 -8.28 47.11
N ARG A 2 41.98 -7.59 47.59
CA ARG A 2 40.65 -7.48 46.95
C ARG A 2 40.82 -6.72 45.61
N THR A 3 40.08 -7.00 44.54
CA THR A 3 38.81 -6.37 44.03
C THR A 3 38.94 -6.48 42.49
N ARG A 4 37.95 -6.59 41.59
CA ARG A 4 36.48 -6.63 41.56
C ARG A 4 36.11 -7.13 40.14
N LEU A 5 35.25 -8.14 40.01
CA LEU A 5 34.46 -8.32 38.79
C LEU A 5 33.23 -7.42 38.91
N THR A 6 33.09 -6.44 38.02
CA THR A 6 31.83 -5.73 37.83
C THR A 6 31.21 -6.22 36.53
N HIS A 7 30.36 -7.24 36.61
CA HIS A 7 29.35 -7.46 35.59
C HIS A 7 28.24 -6.44 35.84
N LEU A 8 28.17 -5.40 34.99
CA LEU A 8 26.93 -4.64 34.84
C LEU A 8 25.96 -5.54 34.08
N GLY A 9 25.11 -6.25 34.82
CA GLY A 9 23.89 -6.82 34.26
C GLY A 9 22.93 -5.67 33.96
N VAL A 10 22.80 -5.28 32.70
CA VAL A 10 21.69 -4.43 32.27
C VAL A 10 20.48 -5.34 32.13
N VAL A 11 19.66 -5.39 33.18
CA VAL A 11 18.29 -5.90 33.10
C VAL A 11 17.46 -4.81 32.46
N GLY A 12 17.34 -4.87 31.13
CA GLY A 12 16.38 -4.07 30.38
C GLY A 12 15.01 -4.71 30.49
N LEU A 13 14.09 -4.03 31.18
CA LEU A 13 12.68 -4.38 31.29
C LEU A 13 12.05 -4.47 29.89
N LEU A 14 11.72 -5.68 29.42
CA LEU A 14 10.93 -5.87 28.19
C LEU A 14 9.47 -5.52 28.50
N LEU A 15 9.09 -4.27 28.25
CA LEU A 15 7.69 -3.88 28.13
C LEU A 15 7.19 -4.36 26.76
N ILE A 16 6.62 -5.57 26.70
CA ILE A 16 5.83 -5.99 25.55
C ILE A 16 4.44 -5.34 25.71
N LEU A 17 4.33 -4.10 25.28
CA LEU A 17 3.03 -3.45 25.08
C LEU A 17 2.44 -3.94 23.75
N GLY A 18 1.24 -4.50 23.84
CA GLY A 18 0.55 -5.22 22.78
C GLY A 18 -0.10 -4.35 21.70
N ALA A 19 -0.71 -5.08 20.76
CA ALA A 19 -1.33 -4.71 19.48
C ALA A 19 -0.30 -4.28 18.41
N GLY A 20 0.02 -5.23 17.51
CA GLY A 20 0.85 -4.97 16.34
C GLY A 20 0.16 -3.95 15.43
N VAL A 21 0.55 -2.69 15.56
CA VAL A 21 0.13 -1.63 14.64
C VAL A 21 0.66 -1.98 13.25
N ALA A 22 -0.19 -1.88 12.22
CA ALA A 22 0.25 -2.03 10.85
C ALA A 22 1.42 -1.07 10.59
N SER A 23 2.53 -1.60 10.04
CA SER A 23 3.68 -0.77 9.69
C SER A 23 3.35 -0.04 8.39
N ALA A 24 3.53 1.27 8.39
CA ALA A 24 3.49 2.06 7.16
C ALA A 24 4.88 2.11 6.53
N GLU A 25 4.97 1.78 5.25
CA GLU A 25 6.20 1.92 4.47
C GLU A 25 5.93 2.58 3.12
N VAL A 26 6.87 3.39 2.65
CA VAL A 26 6.82 3.93 1.29
C VAL A 26 7.48 2.93 0.36
N MET A 27 6.67 2.32 -0.50
CA MET A 27 7.14 1.42 -1.53
C MET A 27 7.33 2.15 -2.85
N ARG A 28 8.29 1.67 -3.66
CA ARG A 28 8.62 2.26 -4.96
C ARG A 28 8.81 1.20 -6.04
N TRP A 29 8.34 1.49 -7.25
CA TRP A 29 8.45 0.61 -8.41
C TRP A 29 8.87 1.39 -9.66
N GLN A 30 9.74 0.80 -10.46
CA GLN A 30 10.04 1.30 -11.80
C GLN A 30 8.96 0.84 -12.78
N VAL A 31 8.22 1.79 -13.39
CA VAL A 31 7.13 1.51 -14.32
C VAL A 31 7.29 2.36 -15.57
N GLY A 32 7.59 1.73 -16.70
CA GLY A 32 7.68 2.43 -17.99
C GLY A 32 8.74 3.55 -18.03
N GLY A 33 9.81 3.44 -17.26
CA GLY A 33 10.86 4.47 -17.14
C GLY A 33 10.60 5.52 -16.05
N GLU A 34 9.43 5.52 -15.43
CA GLU A 34 9.08 6.40 -14.31
C GLU A 34 9.15 5.67 -12.96
N MET A 35 9.54 6.38 -11.92
CA MET A 35 9.48 5.87 -10.55
C MET A 35 8.11 6.17 -9.95
N ARG A 36 7.39 5.13 -9.55
CA ARG A 36 6.06 5.21 -8.96
C ARG A 36 6.12 4.80 -7.50
N GLU A 37 5.31 5.41 -6.65
CA GLU A 37 5.34 5.15 -5.22
C GLU A 37 3.96 5.06 -4.57
N ALA A 38 3.91 4.45 -3.40
CA ALA A 38 2.71 4.32 -2.58
C ALA A 38 3.10 4.23 -1.10
N ILE A 39 2.17 4.62 -0.21
CA ILE A 39 2.24 4.26 1.20
C ILE A 39 1.50 2.94 1.38
N VAL A 40 2.19 1.94 1.93
CA VAL A 40 1.67 0.60 2.17
C VAL A 40 1.58 0.35 3.66
N TYR A 41 0.39 0.02 4.13
CA TYR A 41 0.14 -0.48 5.47
C TYR A 41 0.04 -1.99 5.44
N VAL A 42 0.92 -2.66 6.18
CA VAL A 42 0.97 -4.12 6.26
C VAL A 42 0.48 -4.58 7.63
N PRO A 43 -0.56 -5.43 7.71
CA PRO A 43 -1.11 -5.91 8.98
C PRO A 43 -0.10 -6.84 9.67
N ALA A 44 -0.09 -6.86 11.00
CA ALA A 44 0.82 -7.74 11.74
C ALA A 44 0.60 -9.23 11.41
N ALA A 45 -0.65 -9.61 11.08
CA ALA A 45 -1.05 -10.95 10.68
C ALA A 45 -0.36 -11.45 9.40
N SER A 46 0.07 -10.57 8.48
CA SER A 46 0.77 -10.99 7.25
C SER A 46 2.10 -11.70 7.53
N ARG A 47 2.67 -11.53 8.72
CA ARG A 47 3.91 -12.19 9.16
C ARG A 47 3.68 -13.65 9.60
N GLY A 48 2.43 -14.06 9.79
CA GLY A 48 2.04 -15.41 10.22
C GLY A 48 1.82 -16.42 9.08
N GLY A 49 1.98 -16.01 7.82
CA GLY A 49 1.73 -16.86 6.66
C GLY A 49 0.25 -17.01 6.28
N GLU A 50 -0.66 -16.30 6.94
CA GLU A 50 -2.08 -16.26 6.58
C GLU A 50 -2.28 -15.49 5.26
N ARG A 51 -3.28 -15.90 4.48
CA ARG A 51 -3.71 -15.13 3.30
C ARG A 51 -4.47 -13.90 3.76
N VAL A 52 -4.01 -12.72 3.35
CA VAL A 52 -4.57 -11.43 3.80
C VAL A 52 -5.21 -10.66 2.65
N PRO A 53 -6.29 -9.89 2.91
CA PRO A 53 -6.92 -9.05 1.90
C PRO A 53 -5.99 -7.94 1.44
N LEU A 54 -6.22 -7.43 0.23
CA LEU A 54 -5.50 -6.29 -0.32
C LEU A 54 -6.48 -5.21 -0.78
N VAL A 55 -6.27 -3.98 -0.35
CA VAL A 55 -7.04 -2.81 -0.79
C VAL A 55 -6.13 -1.81 -1.48
N LEU A 56 -6.41 -1.55 -2.75
CA LEU A 56 -5.76 -0.52 -3.55
C LEU A 56 -6.61 0.76 -3.48
N SER A 57 -6.05 1.84 -2.94
CA SER A 57 -6.73 3.13 -2.71
C SER A 57 -6.14 4.25 -3.57
N PHE A 58 -7.01 4.92 -4.31
CA PHE A 58 -6.64 5.96 -5.29
C PHE A 58 -7.24 7.33 -4.93
N HIS A 59 -6.37 8.32 -4.78
CA HIS A 59 -6.74 9.69 -4.39
C HIS A 59 -7.48 10.44 -5.51
N GLY A 60 -8.14 11.55 -5.17
CA GLY A 60 -8.80 12.43 -6.15
C GLY A 60 -7.84 13.29 -6.96
N TYR A 61 -8.35 14.00 -7.97
CA TYR A 61 -7.54 14.92 -8.79
C TYR A 61 -6.87 15.99 -7.91
N GLY A 62 -5.55 16.15 -8.05
CA GLY A 62 -4.76 17.13 -7.32
C GLY A 62 -4.45 16.77 -5.86
N ASP A 63 -4.93 15.63 -5.37
CA ASP A 63 -4.56 15.09 -4.06
C ASP A 63 -3.26 14.25 -4.15
N ASN A 64 -2.81 13.67 -3.05
CA ASN A 64 -1.61 12.83 -3.00
C ASN A 64 -1.74 11.70 -1.97
N MET A 65 -0.82 10.73 -2.00
CA MET A 65 -0.87 9.58 -1.07
C MET A 65 -0.76 10.01 0.40
N GLN A 66 -0.01 11.07 0.70
CA GLN A 66 0.24 11.54 2.07
C GLN A 66 -1.01 12.10 2.72
N ASN A 67 -1.83 12.83 1.96
CA ASN A 67 -3.11 13.32 2.46
C ASN A 67 -4.19 12.24 2.38
N PHE A 68 -4.25 11.48 1.28
CA PHE A 68 -5.34 10.52 1.07
C PHE A 68 -5.31 9.33 2.04
N GLN A 69 -4.16 8.97 2.61
CA GLN A 69 -4.09 7.97 3.69
C GLN A 69 -4.93 8.34 4.92
N HIS A 70 -5.29 9.62 5.11
CA HIS A 70 -6.17 10.07 6.19
C HIS A 70 -7.64 9.67 6.01
N THR A 71 -7.99 9.02 4.90
CA THR A 71 -9.23 8.22 4.79
C THR A 71 -9.22 7.01 5.74
N LYS A 72 -8.06 6.59 6.25
CA LYS A 72 -7.89 5.60 7.32
C LYS A 72 -8.51 4.23 7.03
N VAL A 73 -8.60 3.83 5.76
CA VAL A 73 -8.96 2.45 5.36
C VAL A 73 -8.13 1.40 6.11
N HIS A 74 -6.83 1.61 6.30
CA HIS A 74 -5.95 0.75 7.10
C HIS A 74 -6.32 0.64 8.59
N VAL A 75 -7.02 1.64 9.15
CA VAL A 75 -7.55 1.59 10.53
C VAL A 75 -8.90 0.88 10.55
N ALA A 76 -9.74 1.13 9.54
CA ALA A 76 -11.05 0.52 9.42
C ALA A 76 -10.97 -0.99 9.11
N TRP A 77 -9.94 -1.42 8.40
CA TRP A 77 -9.68 -2.83 8.09
C TRP A 77 -8.24 -3.24 8.46
N PRO A 78 -7.96 -3.44 9.76
CA PRO A 78 -6.61 -3.67 10.26
C PRO A 78 -5.99 -5.01 9.84
N ASP A 79 -6.79 -5.93 9.28
CA ASP A 79 -6.34 -7.23 8.79
C ASP A 79 -5.93 -7.20 7.30
N ALA A 80 -6.21 -6.10 6.59
CA ALA A 80 -5.91 -5.95 5.18
C ALA A 80 -4.57 -5.24 4.97
N ILE A 81 -3.86 -5.61 3.91
CA ILE A 81 -2.83 -4.76 3.32
C ILE A 81 -3.56 -3.61 2.63
N VAL A 82 -3.17 -2.37 2.92
CA VAL A 82 -3.79 -1.18 2.31
C VAL A 82 -2.73 -0.34 1.64
N VAL A 83 -2.94 -0.05 0.36
CA VAL A 83 -1.99 0.66 -0.50
C VAL A 83 -2.59 1.98 -0.94
N TYR A 84 -1.99 3.09 -0.52
CA TYR A 84 -2.35 4.43 -0.99
C TYR A 84 -1.36 4.87 -2.06
N PHE A 85 -1.76 4.79 -3.33
CA PHE A 85 -0.86 5.10 -4.43
C PHE A 85 -0.71 6.61 -4.69
N GLN A 86 0.45 7.00 -5.21
CA GLN A 86 0.72 8.34 -5.73
C GLN A 86 0.48 8.40 -7.25
N GLY A 87 -0.43 9.28 -7.68
CA GLY A 87 -0.67 9.59 -9.09
C GLY A 87 0.49 10.39 -9.70
N LEU A 88 0.63 10.31 -11.03
CA LEU A 88 1.62 11.12 -11.76
C LEU A 88 1.14 12.57 -11.85
N GLU A 89 2.09 13.50 -11.80
CA GLU A 89 1.79 14.91 -11.96
C GLU A 89 1.44 15.26 -13.42
N THR A 90 0.38 16.05 -13.57
CA THR A 90 0.15 16.79 -14.81
C THR A 90 1.22 17.85 -15.02
N ARG A 91 1.28 18.45 -16.22
CA ARG A 91 2.14 19.62 -16.48
C ARG A 91 1.91 20.80 -15.52
N GLY A 92 0.76 20.85 -14.85
CA GLY A 92 0.42 21.85 -13.84
C GLY A 92 0.84 21.48 -12.41
N GLY A 93 1.55 20.36 -12.21
CA GLY A 93 2.01 19.89 -10.89
C GLY A 93 0.92 19.24 -10.04
N LEU A 94 -0.24 18.93 -10.62
CA LEU A 94 -1.35 18.28 -9.91
C LEU A 94 -1.38 16.79 -10.23
N PRO A 95 -1.30 15.89 -9.22
CA PRO A 95 -1.39 14.46 -9.43
C PRO A 95 -2.75 14.01 -9.98
N VAL A 96 -2.74 13.04 -10.89
CA VAL A 96 -3.94 12.52 -11.55
C VAL A 96 -3.78 11.04 -11.90
N TRP A 97 -4.92 10.38 -12.13
CA TRP A 97 -5.01 9.04 -12.71
C TRP A 97 -5.58 9.09 -14.13
N GLN A 98 -5.11 8.19 -14.98
CA GLN A 98 -5.82 7.90 -16.24
C GLN A 98 -7.23 7.38 -15.93
N VAL A 99 -8.22 7.80 -16.72
CA VAL A 99 -9.63 7.37 -16.55
C VAL A 99 -10.16 6.62 -17.77
N GLU A 100 -9.35 6.55 -18.83
CA GLU A 100 -9.60 5.79 -20.04
C GLU A 100 -8.32 5.05 -20.43
N ARG A 101 -8.45 4.10 -21.35
CA ARG A 101 -7.29 3.50 -22.02
C ARG A 101 -6.58 4.50 -22.92
N GLY A 102 -5.30 4.27 -23.15
CA GLY A 102 -4.51 4.99 -24.14
C GLY A 102 -3.22 5.56 -23.55
N GLY A 103 -2.45 6.28 -24.36
CA GLY A 103 -1.20 6.91 -23.90
C GLY A 103 -0.18 5.92 -23.32
N GLY A 104 -0.28 4.63 -23.65
CA GLY A 104 0.58 3.59 -23.10
C GLY A 104 0.17 3.04 -21.73
N ASP A 105 -0.99 3.43 -21.19
CA ASP A 105 -1.60 2.89 -19.97
C ASP A 105 -0.68 2.89 -18.72
N PRO A 106 -0.05 4.03 -18.36
CA PRO A 106 0.97 4.07 -17.30
C PRO A 106 0.44 3.68 -15.90
N ASP A 107 -0.82 3.99 -15.57
CA ASP A 107 -1.36 3.68 -14.24
C ASP A 107 -1.91 2.25 -14.17
N LEU A 108 -2.46 1.71 -15.27
CA LEU A 108 -2.79 0.28 -15.32
C LEU A 108 -1.52 -0.57 -15.13
N LYS A 109 -0.41 -0.17 -15.79
CA LYS A 109 0.90 -0.82 -15.61
C LYS A 109 1.44 -0.67 -14.19
N LEU A 110 1.21 0.47 -13.53
CA LEU A 110 1.56 0.62 -12.12
C LEU A 110 0.86 -0.44 -11.28
N VAL A 111 -0.46 -0.60 -11.45
CA VAL A 111 -1.23 -1.58 -10.68
C VAL A 111 -0.74 -3.01 -10.97
N ASP A 112 -0.46 -3.36 -12.23
CA ASP A 112 0.07 -4.68 -12.58
C ASP A 112 1.42 -4.97 -11.89
N VAL A 113 2.36 -4.01 -11.94
CA VAL A 113 3.70 -4.14 -11.34
C VAL A 113 3.62 -4.18 -9.82
N ALA A 114 2.84 -3.29 -9.21
CA ALA A 114 2.68 -3.24 -7.77
C ALA A 114 2.01 -4.51 -7.24
N LEU A 115 0.97 -5.01 -7.91
CA LEU A 115 0.28 -6.23 -7.50
C LEU A 115 1.20 -7.46 -7.56
N ALA A 116 1.99 -7.60 -8.63
CA ALA A 116 2.98 -8.68 -8.73
C ALA A 116 4.00 -8.60 -7.57
N SER A 117 4.55 -7.42 -7.32
CA SER A 117 5.50 -7.20 -6.23
C SER A 117 4.89 -7.48 -4.84
N LEU A 118 3.65 -7.04 -4.58
CA LEU A 118 2.97 -7.29 -3.31
C LEU A 118 2.69 -8.78 -3.09
N ARG A 119 2.34 -9.53 -4.14
CA ARG A 119 2.16 -10.99 -4.09
C ARG A 119 3.45 -11.74 -3.80
N GLU A 120 4.58 -11.25 -4.28
CA GLU A 120 5.89 -11.88 -4.00
C GLU A 120 6.31 -11.67 -2.54
N MET A 121 5.97 -10.51 -1.96
CA MET A 121 6.40 -10.15 -0.61
C MET A 121 5.44 -10.61 0.48
N TYR A 122 4.14 -10.68 0.19
CA TYR A 122 3.10 -11.01 1.15
C TYR A 122 2.17 -12.10 0.60
N ASN A 123 1.60 -12.89 1.50
CA ASN A 123 0.62 -13.90 1.14
C ASN A 123 -0.75 -13.22 0.89
N VAL A 124 -0.91 -12.57 -0.26
CA VAL A 124 -2.16 -11.90 -0.65
C VAL A 124 -3.24 -12.95 -0.94
N ASP A 125 -4.45 -12.72 -0.45
CA ASP A 125 -5.64 -13.48 -0.85
C ASP A 125 -6.17 -12.95 -2.18
N ASP A 126 -5.92 -13.69 -3.26
CA ASP A 126 -6.31 -13.28 -4.62
C ASP A 126 -7.83 -13.20 -4.82
N ASP A 127 -8.63 -13.85 -3.96
CA ASP A 127 -10.09 -13.75 -3.98
C ASP A 127 -10.59 -12.50 -3.23
N ARG A 128 -9.68 -11.71 -2.63
CA ARG A 128 -9.99 -10.55 -1.77
C ARG A 128 -9.10 -9.34 -2.07
N ILE A 129 -8.95 -9.05 -3.35
CA ILE A 129 -8.31 -7.82 -3.83
C ILE A 129 -9.40 -6.80 -4.17
N TYR A 130 -9.30 -5.60 -3.60
CA TYR A 130 -10.27 -4.53 -3.77
C TYR A 130 -9.61 -3.29 -4.39
N ALA A 131 -10.33 -2.57 -5.25
CA ALA A 131 -9.90 -1.27 -5.75
C ALA A 131 -10.95 -0.20 -5.44
N ALA A 132 -10.53 0.88 -4.79
CA ALA A 132 -11.42 1.98 -4.43
C ALA A 132 -10.74 3.34 -4.59
N GLY A 133 -11.52 4.38 -4.80
CA GLY A 133 -11.00 5.73 -4.88
C GLY A 133 -12.07 6.80 -4.81
N PHE A 134 -11.62 8.06 -4.74
CA PHE A 134 -12.51 9.22 -4.69
C PHE A 134 -12.41 10.04 -5.98
N SER A 135 -13.56 10.47 -6.53
CA SER A 135 -13.62 11.34 -7.73
C SER A 135 -12.81 10.74 -8.90
N ASN A 136 -11.75 11.40 -9.38
CA ASN A 136 -10.84 10.87 -10.41
C ASN A 136 -10.23 9.50 -10.04
N GLY A 137 -9.87 9.27 -8.79
CA GLY A 137 -9.42 7.94 -8.33
C GLY A 137 -10.53 6.90 -8.34
N GLY A 138 -11.79 7.32 -8.14
CA GLY A 138 -12.96 6.45 -8.30
C GLY A 138 -13.21 6.10 -9.76
N MET A 139 -13.06 7.05 -10.68
CA MET A 139 -13.10 6.79 -12.13
C MET A 139 -12.00 5.81 -12.54
N PHE A 140 -10.79 5.94 -11.99
CA PHE A 140 -9.71 5.00 -12.25
C PHE A 140 -10.00 3.60 -11.68
N ALA A 141 -10.64 3.49 -10.50
CA ALA A 141 -11.09 2.20 -9.99
C ALA A 141 -12.10 1.52 -10.95
N TYR A 142 -13.04 2.27 -11.53
CA TYR A 142 -13.93 1.74 -12.56
C TYR A 142 -13.18 1.28 -13.82
N LEU A 143 -12.17 2.04 -14.26
CA LEU A 143 -11.32 1.62 -15.38
C LEU A 143 -10.59 0.31 -15.05
N LEU A 144 -10.04 0.18 -13.84
CA LEU A 144 -9.37 -1.04 -13.40
C LEU A 144 -10.29 -2.26 -13.45
N TRP A 145 -11.52 -2.14 -12.96
CA TRP A 145 -12.50 -3.23 -13.03
C TRP A 145 -12.83 -3.62 -14.46
N ALA A 146 -12.94 -2.65 -15.37
CA ALA A 146 -13.20 -2.90 -16.79
C ALA A 146 -12.01 -3.56 -17.51
N GLU A 147 -10.79 -3.12 -17.21
CA GLU A 147 -9.58 -3.52 -17.94
C GLU A 147 -8.83 -4.71 -17.33
N ARG A 148 -9.16 -5.07 -16.09
CA ARG A 148 -8.62 -6.26 -15.40
C ARG A 148 -9.76 -7.12 -14.83
N PRO A 149 -10.73 -7.55 -15.69
CA PRO A 149 -11.84 -8.35 -15.22
C PRO A 149 -11.31 -9.68 -14.67
N GLY A 150 -11.53 -9.92 -13.38
CA GLY A 150 -11.03 -11.11 -12.67
C GLY A 150 -9.87 -10.87 -11.71
N VAL A 151 -9.35 -9.64 -11.61
CA VAL A 151 -8.38 -9.28 -10.55
C VAL A 151 -9.07 -8.82 -9.27
N PHE A 152 -10.16 -8.06 -9.38
CA PHE A 152 -10.78 -7.38 -8.26
C PHE A 152 -12.08 -8.08 -7.83
N ALA A 153 -12.21 -8.32 -6.52
CA ALA A 153 -13.41 -8.82 -5.89
C ALA A 153 -14.51 -7.73 -5.80
N ALA A 154 -14.10 -6.47 -5.67
CA ALA A 154 -14.93 -5.28 -5.75
C ALA A 154 -14.08 -3.99 -5.82
#